data_AF-A0A482V7Q6-F1
#
_entry.id   AF-A0A482V7Q6-F1
#
_cell.length_a   1.000
_cell.length_b   1.000
_cell.length_c   1.000
_cell.angle_alpha   90.00
_cell.angle_beta   90.00
_cell.angle_gamma   90.00
#
_symmetry.space_group_name_H-M   'P 1'
#
loop_
_entity.id
_entity.type
_entity.pdbx_description
1 polymer ?
#
loop_
_entity_poly.entity_id
_entity_poly.type
_entity_poly.pdbx_seq_one_letter_code
_entity_poly.pdbx_strand_id
1 'polypeptide(L)'
;MNIWQIFGKVTCVYHLLKISISVLDGIGTTLIAFFSIADIIKRSFTNEKCIRDYFKKLRKIDSFLGIKINNYFVDGICRYKFAIVTMHIVIFSTFVCDLYSNGLFYGWDVHKYNAVNFILKYKITWFVVDLYMTANTVTKRFELLNKKFSTIIKFQNEHFLEVHAINYMKCHDMLCDLITNINKTYGIQILILEKIIALNVVETTYLCLLLAIQDRTKFNAVIFVNNFIWSIDFIICGALICFSCGKASRVGQHMLVLCQNLYNTNQKNTVKAEILIQFSKQVAEIKPEFSSLEFFPVNY
;
A
#
# COMPACT_ATOMS: atom_id res chain seq x y z
N MET A 1 -25.07 -51.00 32.39
CA MET A 1 -24.43 -49.71 32.07
C MET A 1 -25.48 -48.64 32.22
N ASN A 2 -25.38 -47.76 33.23
CA ASN A 2 -26.43 -46.78 33.53
C ASN A 2 -26.40 -45.61 32.54
N ILE A 3 -27.56 -45.02 32.23
CA ILE A 3 -27.71 -43.88 31.31
C ILE A 3 -26.77 -42.71 31.67
N TRP A 4 -26.53 -42.48 32.96
CA TRP A 4 -25.57 -41.48 33.46
C TRP A 4 -24.10 -41.77 33.07
N GLN A 5 -23.71 -43.03 32.96
CA GLN A 5 -22.37 -43.41 32.48
C GLN A 5 -22.23 -43.21 30.97
N ILE A 6 -23.33 -43.34 30.21
CA ILE A 6 -23.38 -43.05 28.78
C ILE A 6 -23.28 -41.54 28.56
N PHE A 7 -24.07 -40.74 29.29
CA PHE A 7 -23.97 -39.28 29.24
C PHE A 7 -22.58 -38.77 29.64
N GLY A 8 -21.99 -39.30 30.71
CA GLY A 8 -20.62 -38.96 31.13
C GLY A 8 -19.55 -39.31 30.08
N LYS A 9 -19.71 -40.43 29.36
CA LYS A 9 -18.84 -40.79 28.23
C LYS A 9 -19.05 -39.86 27.03
N VAL A 10 -20.29 -39.48 26.73
CA VAL A 10 -20.62 -38.57 25.62
C VAL A 10 -20.10 -37.15 25.89
N THR A 11 -20.24 -36.62 27.10
CA THR A 11 -19.67 -35.30 27.47
C THR A 11 -18.14 -35.31 27.48
N CYS A 12 -17.51 -36.42 27.92
CA CYS A 12 -16.06 -36.57 27.87
C CYS A 12 -15.54 -36.64 26.43
N VAL A 13 -16.19 -37.42 25.56
CA VAL A 13 -15.88 -37.51 24.12
C VAL A 13 -16.12 -36.16 23.42
N TYR A 14 -17.18 -35.44 23.77
CA TYR A 14 -17.45 -34.09 23.27
C TYR A 14 -16.36 -33.09 23.67
N HIS A 15 -15.89 -33.12 24.93
CA HIS A 15 -14.77 -32.29 25.39
C HIS A 15 -13.48 -32.63 24.64
N LEU A 16 -13.17 -33.92 24.45
CA LEU A 16 -12.02 -34.37 23.68
C LEU A 16 -12.09 -33.93 22.21
N LEU A 17 -13.27 -34.03 21.58
CA LEU A 17 -13.52 -33.54 20.21
C LEU A 17 -13.33 -32.03 20.13
N LYS A 18 -13.84 -31.26 21.09
CA LYS A 18 -13.71 -29.80 21.12
C LYS A 18 -12.26 -29.34 21.28
N ILE A 19 -11.50 -30.00 22.16
CA ILE A 19 -10.06 -29.77 22.32
C ILE A 19 -9.31 -30.14 21.03
N SER A 20 -9.64 -31.30 20.42
CA SER A 20 -9.00 -31.76 19.19
C SER A 20 -9.26 -30.81 18.01
N ILE A 21 -10.49 -30.32 17.86
CA ILE A 21 -10.86 -29.32 16.84
C ILE A 21 -10.11 -28.02 17.09
N SER A 22 -10.02 -27.55 18.34
CA SER A 22 -9.29 -26.32 18.63
C SER A 22 -7.77 -26.45 18.40
N VAL A 23 -7.16 -27.59 18.74
CA VAL A 23 -5.75 -27.85 18.42
C VAL A 23 -5.53 -27.88 16.90
N LEU A 24 -6.44 -28.50 16.14
CA LEU A 24 -6.41 -28.48 14.68
C LEU A 24 -6.58 -27.06 14.10
N ASP A 25 -7.47 -26.24 14.68
CA ASP A 25 -7.63 -24.83 14.31
C ASP A 25 -6.35 -24.03 14.62
N GLY A 26 -5.71 -24.27 15.77
CA GLY A 26 -4.43 -23.68 16.14
C GLY A 26 -3.28 -24.06 15.19
N ILE A 27 -3.19 -25.34 14.81
CA ILE A 27 -2.21 -25.82 13.83
C ILE A 27 -2.51 -25.23 12.44
N GLY A 28 -3.77 -25.24 12.02
CA GLY A 28 -4.21 -24.70 10.74
C GLY A 28 -3.94 -23.20 10.61
N THR A 29 -4.25 -22.43 11.65
CA THR A 29 -3.97 -20.98 11.68
C THR A 29 -2.47 -20.68 11.67
N THR A 30 -1.67 -21.46 12.41
CA THR A 30 -0.20 -21.33 12.39
C THR A 30 0.39 -21.66 11.02
N LEU A 31 -0.12 -22.70 10.35
CA LEU A 31 0.27 -23.06 8.98
C LEU A 31 -0.12 -21.98 7.97
N ILE A 32 -1.34 -21.44 8.04
CA ILE A 32 -1.80 -20.36 7.15
C ILE A 32 -0.95 -19.09 7.36
N ALA A 33 -0.59 -18.78 8.60
CA ALA A 33 0.33 -17.68 8.93
C ALA A 33 1.72 -17.94 8.34
N PHE A 34 2.27 -19.14 8.51
CA PHE A 34 3.56 -19.54 7.96
C PHE A 34 3.59 -19.48 6.43
N PHE A 35 2.61 -20.08 5.75
CA PHE A 35 2.50 -20.01 4.28
C PHE A 35 2.29 -18.58 3.78
N SER A 36 1.57 -17.76 4.54
CA SER A 36 1.40 -16.35 4.21
C SER A 36 2.68 -15.55 4.31
N ILE A 37 3.52 -15.82 5.31
CA ILE A 37 4.85 -15.21 5.44
C ILE A 37 5.79 -15.75 4.40
N ALA A 38 5.78 -17.06 4.14
CA ALA A 38 6.55 -17.67 3.07
C ALA A 38 6.16 -17.07 1.71
N ASP A 39 4.88 -16.78 1.46
CA ASP A 39 4.42 -16.09 0.25
C ASP A 39 4.83 -14.62 0.23
N ILE A 40 4.82 -13.90 1.36
CA ILE A 40 5.32 -12.52 1.44
C ILE A 40 6.84 -12.46 1.18
N ILE A 41 7.60 -13.36 1.79
CA ILE A 41 9.04 -13.52 1.59
C ILE A 41 9.28 -13.89 0.13
N LYS A 42 8.60 -14.92 -0.37
CA LYS A 42 8.69 -15.36 -1.76
C LYS A 42 8.37 -14.22 -2.71
N ARG A 43 7.27 -13.46 -2.53
CA ARG A 43 6.93 -12.28 -3.35
C ARG A 43 7.96 -11.17 -3.24
N SER A 44 8.51 -10.92 -2.05
CA SER A 44 9.60 -9.96 -1.86
C SER A 44 10.84 -10.34 -2.67
N PHE A 45 11.06 -11.64 -2.90
CA PHE A 45 12.12 -12.21 -3.74
C PHE A 45 11.71 -12.51 -5.21
N THR A 46 10.45 -12.77 -5.54
CA THR A 46 9.99 -13.09 -6.91
C THR A 46 9.60 -11.83 -7.69
N ASN A 47 9.08 -10.80 -7.02
CA ASN A 47 8.97 -9.45 -7.59
C ASN A 47 10.33 -8.75 -7.71
N GLU A 48 11.43 -9.42 -7.38
CA GLU A 48 12.79 -8.86 -7.48
C GLU A 48 13.09 -8.34 -8.88
N LYS A 49 12.55 -8.91 -9.96
CA LYS A 49 12.74 -8.35 -11.32
C LYS A 49 12.04 -7.00 -11.47
N CYS A 50 10.75 -6.91 -11.13
CA CYS A 50 9.98 -5.67 -11.20
C CYS A 50 10.57 -4.58 -10.29
N ILE A 51 10.94 -4.97 -9.06
CA ILE A 51 11.55 -4.06 -8.07
C ILE A 51 12.97 -3.62 -8.50
N ARG A 52 13.76 -4.53 -9.09
CA ARG A 52 15.09 -4.19 -9.63
C ARG A 52 14.97 -3.25 -10.82
N ASP A 53 14.00 -3.46 -11.69
CA ASP A 53 13.73 -2.58 -12.82
C ASP A 53 13.22 -1.21 -12.36
N TYR A 54 12.36 -1.18 -11.33
CA TYR A 54 11.98 0.04 -10.62
C TYR A 54 13.19 0.81 -10.10
N PHE A 55 14.12 0.15 -9.38
CA PHE A 55 15.32 0.81 -8.87
C PHE A 55 16.30 1.25 -9.95
N LYS A 56 16.45 0.46 -11.02
CA LYS A 56 17.26 0.87 -12.19
C LYS A 56 16.69 2.12 -12.83
N LYS A 57 15.37 2.20 -13.01
CA LYS A 57 14.69 3.39 -13.54
C LYS A 57 14.86 4.59 -12.60
N LEU A 58 14.68 4.40 -11.28
CA LEU A 58 14.93 5.46 -10.29
C LEU A 58 16.36 5.98 -10.31
N ARG A 59 17.38 5.12 -10.39
CA ARG A 59 18.79 5.57 -10.47
C ARG A 59 19.05 6.41 -11.73
N LYS A 60 18.45 6.03 -12.86
CA LYS A 60 18.53 6.83 -14.09
C LYS A 60 17.86 8.20 -13.90
N ILE A 61 16.66 8.24 -13.33
CA ILE A 61 15.95 9.50 -12.99
C ILE A 61 16.81 10.37 -12.06
N ASP A 62 17.37 9.79 -11.00
CA ASP A 62 18.20 10.50 -10.03
C ASP A 62 19.45 11.09 -10.70
N SER A 63 20.03 10.39 -11.69
CA SER A 63 21.14 10.92 -12.50
C SER A 63 20.71 12.10 -13.40
N PHE A 64 19.54 12.03 -14.05
CA PHE A 64 18.99 13.15 -14.82
C PHE A 64 18.68 14.36 -13.93
N LEU A 65 18.20 14.10 -12.71
CA LEU A 65 17.95 15.14 -11.72
C LEU A 65 19.23 15.60 -11.01
N GLY A 66 20.43 15.11 -11.38
CA GLY A 66 21.69 15.51 -10.75
C GLY A 66 21.73 15.29 -9.24
N ILE A 67 20.95 14.34 -8.73
CA ILE A 67 21.00 13.91 -7.33
C ILE A 67 22.29 13.08 -7.19
N LYS A 68 23.23 13.54 -6.36
CA LYS A 68 24.39 12.72 -6.00
C LYS A 68 23.87 11.44 -5.35
N ILE A 69 24.03 10.31 -6.05
CA ILE A 69 23.64 8.99 -5.54
C ILE A 69 24.59 8.67 -4.40
N ASN A 70 24.15 8.92 -3.18
CA ASN A 70 24.82 8.35 -2.02
C ASN A 70 24.40 6.86 -1.99
N ASN A 71 25.37 5.94 -2.10
CA ASN A 71 25.10 4.49 -2.09
C ASN A 71 24.26 4.04 -0.87
N TYR A 72 24.23 4.87 0.18
CA TYR A 72 23.32 4.81 1.32
C TYR A 72 21.82 4.70 0.99
N PHE A 73 21.32 5.25 -0.12
CA PHE A 73 19.87 5.15 -0.44
C PHE A 73 19.48 3.76 -0.91
N VAL A 74 20.33 3.13 -1.73
CA VAL A 74 20.14 1.74 -2.19
C VAL A 74 20.30 0.78 -1.01
N ASP A 75 21.35 0.98 -0.20
CA ASP A 75 21.57 0.21 1.01
C ASP A 75 20.48 0.46 2.05
N GLY A 76 19.90 1.66 2.09
CA GLY A 76 18.80 2.02 2.97
C GLY A 76 17.51 1.26 2.62
N ILE A 77 17.28 0.98 1.34
CA ILE A 77 16.12 0.19 0.90
C ILE A 77 16.36 -1.31 1.06
N CYS A 78 17.58 -1.81 0.80
CA CYS A 78 17.94 -3.18 1.15
C CYS A 78 17.88 -3.40 2.67
N ARG A 79 18.34 -2.44 3.48
CA ARG A 79 18.19 -2.45 4.94
C ARG A 79 16.74 -2.33 5.37
N TYR A 80 15.92 -1.53 4.69
CA TYR A 80 14.48 -1.45 4.93
C TYR A 80 13.81 -2.80 4.65
N LYS A 81 14.10 -3.44 3.52
CA LYS A 81 13.61 -4.79 3.21
C LYS A 81 14.08 -5.83 4.22
N PHE A 82 15.34 -5.76 4.66
CA PHE A 82 15.86 -6.66 5.68
C PHE A 82 15.16 -6.42 7.03
N ALA A 83 15.04 -5.17 7.47
CA ALA A 83 14.30 -4.79 8.67
C ALA A 83 12.82 -5.20 8.60
N ILE A 84 12.21 -5.14 7.42
CA ILE A 84 10.86 -5.67 7.16
C ILE A 84 10.85 -7.18 7.42
N VAL A 85 11.75 -7.94 6.79
CA VAL A 85 11.82 -9.41 6.99
C VAL A 85 12.04 -9.75 8.46
N THR A 86 12.91 -9.00 9.16
CA THR A 86 13.14 -9.17 10.59
C THR A 86 11.89 -8.87 11.40
N MET A 87 11.16 -7.79 11.12
CA MET A 87 9.88 -7.47 11.77
C MET A 87 8.81 -8.54 11.51
N HIS A 88 8.79 -9.14 10.32
CA HIS A 88 7.90 -10.25 9.99
C HIS A 88 8.19 -11.48 10.85
N ILE A 89 9.48 -11.82 11.00
CA ILE A 89 9.92 -12.93 11.87
C ILE A 89 9.54 -12.64 13.31
N VAL A 90 9.78 -11.43 13.82
CA VAL A 90 9.47 -11.06 15.21
C VAL A 90 7.97 -11.07 15.50
N ILE A 91 7.14 -10.48 14.63
CA ILE A 91 5.67 -10.47 14.80
C ILE A 91 5.10 -11.88 14.73
N PHE A 92 5.64 -12.73 13.84
CA PHE A 92 5.21 -14.12 13.77
C PHE A 92 5.66 -14.92 14.98
N SER A 93 6.92 -14.80 15.40
CA SER A 93 7.42 -15.48 16.59
C SER A 93 6.65 -15.05 17.83
N THR A 94 6.33 -13.76 17.98
CA THR A 94 5.50 -13.27 19.09
C THR A 94 4.06 -13.77 18.99
N PHE A 95 3.45 -13.81 17.80
CA PHE A 95 2.13 -14.40 17.59
C PHE A 95 2.08 -15.90 17.90
N VAL A 96 3.09 -16.66 17.48
CA VAL A 96 3.22 -18.10 17.78
C VAL A 96 3.47 -18.32 19.27
N CYS A 97 4.31 -17.50 19.90
CA CYS A 97 4.52 -17.54 21.35
C CYS A 97 3.24 -17.19 22.12
N ASP A 98 2.45 -16.22 21.66
CA ASP A 98 1.17 -15.85 22.27
C ASP A 98 0.11 -16.96 22.10
N LEU A 99 0.01 -17.55 20.91
CA LEU A 99 -0.79 -18.75 20.63
C LEU A 99 -0.43 -19.92 21.56
N TYR A 100 0.86 -20.20 21.69
CA TYR A 100 1.36 -21.32 22.47
C TYR A 100 1.19 -21.09 23.97
N SER A 101 1.52 -19.89 24.46
CA SER A 101 1.38 -19.53 25.87
C SER A 101 -0.09 -19.47 26.27
N ASN A 102 -0.95 -18.77 25.54
CA ASN A 102 -2.38 -18.68 25.89
C ASN A 102 -3.11 -20.01 25.71
N GLY A 103 -2.73 -20.82 24.72
CA GLY A 103 -3.23 -22.20 24.58
C GLY A 103 -2.87 -23.10 25.76
N LEU A 104 -1.66 -22.93 26.33
CA LEU A 104 -1.22 -23.66 27.54
C LEU A 104 -1.85 -23.14 28.83
N PHE A 105 -2.01 -21.81 28.99
CA PHE A 105 -2.48 -21.20 30.23
C PHE A 105 -4.01 -21.15 30.37
N TYR A 106 -4.74 -20.93 29.28
CA TYR A 106 -6.20 -20.70 29.33
C TYR A 106 -7.02 -21.81 28.67
N GLY A 107 -6.37 -22.80 28.04
CA GLY A 107 -7.03 -23.89 27.33
C GLY A 107 -7.40 -23.50 25.90
N TRP A 108 -7.14 -24.42 24.96
CA TRP A 108 -7.36 -24.22 23.53
C TRP A 108 -8.84 -23.97 23.20
N ASP A 109 -9.76 -24.51 23.98
CA ASP A 109 -11.20 -24.42 23.79
C ASP A 109 -11.83 -23.06 24.14
N VAL A 110 -11.07 -22.14 24.76
CA VAL A 110 -11.52 -20.80 25.18
C VAL A 110 -11.12 -19.71 24.18
N HIS A 111 -10.03 -19.89 23.42
CA HIS A 111 -9.54 -18.90 22.46
C HIS A 111 -9.83 -19.28 21.00
N LYS A 112 -10.78 -18.56 20.39
CA LYS A 112 -11.00 -18.59 18.92
C LYS A 112 -10.02 -17.64 18.25
N TYR A 113 -8.89 -18.17 17.79
CA TYR A 113 -7.90 -17.39 17.07
C TYR A 113 -8.43 -16.97 15.69
N ASN A 114 -8.74 -15.70 15.52
CA ASN A 114 -9.10 -15.15 14.21
C ASN A 114 -7.83 -14.78 13.41
N ALA A 115 -6.91 -15.74 13.30
CA ALA A 115 -5.61 -15.54 12.67
C ALA A 115 -5.72 -15.15 11.19
N VAL A 116 -6.76 -15.63 10.51
CA VAL A 116 -7.06 -15.27 9.11
C VAL A 116 -7.27 -13.77 8.97
N ASN A 117 -8.09 -13.17 9.85
CA ASN A 117 -8.31 -11.72 9.85
C ASN A 117 -7.03 -10.96 10.21
N PHE A 118 -6.24 -11.45 11.17
CA PHE A 118 -4.95 -10.85 11.51
C PHE A 118 -3.98 -10.84 10.32
N ILE A 119 -3.80 -11.98 9.65
CA ILE A 119 -2.92 -12.14 8.48
C ILE A 119 -3.40 -11.27 7.32
N LEU A 120 -4.70 -11.22 7.07
CA LEU A 120 -5.28 -10.40 6.02
C LEU A 120 -5.00 -8.92 6.27
N LYS A 121 -5.27 -8.44 7.50
CA LYS A 121 -5.01 -7.07 7.92
C LYS A 121 -3.53 -6.74 7.80
N TYR A 122 -2.67 -7.62 8.30
CA TYR A 122 -1.23 -7.50 8.19
C TYR A 122 -0.76 -7.34 6.73
N LYS A 123 -1.20 -8.23 5.83
CA LYS A 123 -0.86 -8.16 4.40
C LYS A 123 -1.32 -6.85 3.76
N ILE A 124 -2.52 -6.38 4.11
CA ILE A 124 -3.09 -5.14 3.58
C ILE A 124 -2.32 -3.93 4.09
N THR A 125 -2.05 -3.84 5.40
CA THR A 125 -1.27 -2.73 5.98
C THR A 125 0.10 -2.64 5.34
N TRP A 126 0.77 -3.77 5.10
CA TRP A 126 2.06 -3.76 4.43
C TRP A 126 2.01 -3.30 2.98
N PHE A 127 1.03 -3.81 2.23
CA PHE A 127 0.78 -3.35 0.87
C PHE A 127 0.57 -1.82 0.84
N VAL A 128 -0.23 -1.28 1.77
CA VAL A 128 -0.49 0.16 1.91
C VAL A 128 0.78 0.94 2.19
N VAL A 129 1.61 0.48 3.13
CA VAL A 129 2.87 1.14 3.49
C VAL A 129 3.85 1.15 2.30
N ASP A 130 3.99 0.02 1.58
CA ASP A 130 4.87 -0.09 0.43
C ASP A 130 4.43 0.83 -0.72
N LEU A 131 3.13 0.85 -1.02
CA LEU A 131 2.55 1.75 -2.02
C LEU A 131 2.69 3.22 -1.62
N TYR A 132 2.43 3.56 -0.36
CA TYR A 132 2.61 4.91 0.20
C TYR A 132 4.05 5.39 0.04
N MET A 133 5.04 4.57 0.43
CA MET A 133 6.45 4.92 0.32
C MET A 133 6.88 5.11 -1.13
N THR A 134 6.38 4.26 -2.03
CA THR A 134 6.62 4.34 -3.47
C THR A 134 6.01 5.61 -4.06
N ALA A 135 4.74 5.91 -3.77
CA ALA A 135 4.05 7.11 -4.24
C ALA A 135 4.73 8.40 -3.74
N ASN A 136 5.16 8.43 -2.47
CA ASN A 136 5.90 9.58 -1.91
C ASN A 136 7.28 9.76 -2.56
N THR A 137 7.96 8.66 -2.88
CA THR A 137 9.24 8.63 -3.60
C THR A 137 9.11 9.21 -5.01
N VAL A 138 8.02 8.89 -5.70
CA VAL A 138 7.66 9.45 -7.02
C VAL A 138 7.28 10.93 -6.90
N THR A 139 6.46 11.29 -5.92
CA THR A 139 6.03 12.67 -5.65
C THR A 139 7.22 13.61 -5.51
N LYS A 140 8.17 13.28 -4.63
CA LYS A 140 9.38 14.09 -4.41
C LYS A 140 10.20 14.32 -5.69
N ARG A 141 10.19 13.35 -6.61
CA ARG A 141 10.93 13.44 -7.87
C ARG A 141 10.21 14.31 -8.89
N PHE A 142 8.88 14.23 -8.96
CA PHE A 142 8.11 15.21 -9.72
C PHE A 142 8.26 16.63 -9.16
N GLU A 143 8.23 16.82 -7.84
CA GLU A 143 8.46 18.14 -7.21
C GLU A 143 9.84 18.71 -7.58
N LEU A 144 10.89 17.87 -7.52
CA LEU A 144 12.23 18.28 -7.90
C LEU A 144 12.36 18.58 -9.40
N LEU A 145 11.75 17.74 -10.25
CA LEU A 145 11.68 17.92 -11.69
C LEU A 145 11.04 19.27 -12.03
N ASN A 146 9.85 19.54 -11.48
CA ASN A 146 9.11 20.79 -11.69
C ASN A 146 9.94 22.02 -11.27
N LYS A 147 10.60 21.94 -10.11
CA LYS A 147 11.47 23.02 -9.61
C LYS A 147 12.66 23.28 -10.54
N LYS A 148 13.38 22.24 -10.94
CA LYS A 148 14.56 22.36 -11.82
C LYS A 148 14.18 22.83 -13.22
N PHE A 149 13.13 22.27 -13.79
CA PHE A 149 12.61 22.68 -15.09
C PHE A 149 12.23 24.17 -15.09
N SER A 150 11.47 24.64 -14.10
CA SER A 150 11.12 26.06 -13.99
C SER A 150 12.35 26.97 -13.88
N THR A 151 13.39 26.53 -13.19
CA THR A 151 14.62 27.32 -13.01
C THR A 151 15.36 27.46 -14.34
N ILE A 152 15.45 26.37 -15.11
CA ILE A 152 16.16 26.35 -16.38
C ILE A 152 15.45 27.18 -17.45
N ILE A 153 14.12 27.06 -17.56
CA ILE A 153 13.34 27.92 -18.48
C ILE A 153 13.55 29.40 -18.15
N LYS A 154 13.64 29.77 -16.86
CA LYS A 154 13.81 31.18 -16.44
C LYS A 154 15.21 31.72 -16.66
N PHE A 155 16.25 30.96 -16.32
CA PHE A 155 17.60 31.52 -16.15
C PHE A 155 18.65 31.02 -17.16
N GLN A 156 18.39 29.97 -17.95
CA GLN A 156 19.40 29.41 -18.85
C GLN A 156 19.38 30.02 -20.25
N ASN A 157 20.57 30.10 -20.86
CA ASN A 157 20.77 30.51 -22.25
C ASN A 157 20.22 29.45 -23.23
N GLU A 158 19.74 29.91 -24.38
CA GLU A 158 19.01 29.10 -25.38
C GLU A 158 19.80 27.88 -25.87
N HIS A 159 21.11 28.03 -26.09
CA HIS A 159 21.96 26.99 -26.68
C HIS A 159 22.09 25.71 -25.83
N PHE A 160 21.89 25.80 -24.51
CA PHE A 160 21.89 24.63 -23.61
C PHE A 160 20.47 24.21 -23.20
N LEU A 161 19.48 25.05 -23.49
CA LEU A 161 18.11 24.87 -23.05
C LEU A 161 17.47 23.63 -23.68
N GLU A 162 17.66 23.41 -24.97
CA GLU A 162 17.09 22.27 -25.69
C GLU A 162 17.59 20.93 -25.15
N VAL A 163 18.90 20.81 -24.94
CA VAL A 163 19.52 19.58 -24.40
C VAL A 163 18.98 19.26 -23.00
N HIS A 164 18.86 20.29 -22.14
CA HIS A 164 18.29 20.11 -20.81
C HIS A 164 16.79 19.80 -20.86
N ALA A 165 16.02 20.47 -21.73
CA ALA A 165 14.59 20.24 -21.91
C ALA A 165 14.29 18.81 -22.36
N ILE A 166 15.02 18.29 -23.35
CA ILE A 166 14.89 16.89 -23.80
C ILE A 166 15.15 15.92 -22.65
N ASN A 167 16.16 16.18 -21.82
CA ASN A 167 16.45 15.35 -20.65
C ASN A 167 15.34 15.41 -19.60
N TYR A 168 14.70 16.56 -19.40
CA TYR A 168 13.55 16.67 -18.50
C TYR A 168 12.30 15.99 -19.04
N MET A 169 12.04 16.08 -20.34
CA MET A 169 10.94 15.34 -21.00
C MET A 169 11.13 13.83 -20.85
N LYS A 170 12.34 13.33 -21.10
CA LYS A 170 12.68 11.91 -20.85
C LYS A 170 12.52 11.53 -19.37
N CYS A 171 12.93 12.41 -18.45
CA CYS A 171 12.78 12.17 -17.01
C CYS A 171 11.29 12.08 -16.61
N HIS A 172 10.45 12.95 -17.16
CA HIS A 172 9.00 12.91 -16.98
C HIS A 172 8.40 11.60 -17.52
N ASP A 173 8.76 11.18 -18.74
CA ASP A 173 8.33 9.90 -19.30
C ASP A 173 8.70 8.72 -18.40
N MET A 174 9.95 8.70 -17.92
CA MET A 174 10.41 7.63 -17.04
C MET A 174 9.67 7.58 -15.70
N LEU A 175 9.25 8.74 -15.17
CA LEU A 175 8.42 8.81 -13.96
C LEU A 175 6.99 8.34 -14.23
N CYS A 176 6.41 8.68 -15.38
CA CYS A 176 5.07 8.23 -15.77
C CYS A 176 5.06 6.72 -16.03
N ASP A 177 6.03 6.19 -16.75
CA ASP A 177 6.28 4.76 -16.95
C ASP A 177 6.33 3.99 -15.62
N LEU A 178 6.91 4.63 -14.61
CA LEU A 178 7.09 4.04 -13.30
C LEU A 178 5.76 4.02 -12.53
N ILE A 179 4.90 5.04 -12.68
CA ILE A 179 3.48 4.97 -12.25
C ILE A 179 2.75 3.84 -12.97
N THR A 180 2.86 3.73 -14.29
CA THR A 180 2.20 2.66 -15.07
C THR A 180 2.63 1.27 -14.61
N ASN A 181 3.91 1.09 -14.31
CA ASN A 181 4.42 -0.17 -13.76
C ASN A 181 3.89 -0.46 -12.36
N ILE A 182 3.75 0.56 -11.50
CA ILE A 182 3.11 0.42 -10.19
C ILE A 182 1.64 0.03 -10.34
N ASN A 183 0.89 0.69 -11.23
CA ASN A 183 -0.52 0.35 -11.51
C ASN A 183 -0.67 -1.11 -11.98
N LYS A 184 0.22 -1.58 -12.86
CA LYS A 184 0.22 -2.99 -13.29
C LYS A 184 0.55 -3.97 -12.17
N THR A 185 1.40 -3.57 -11.22
CA THR A 185 1.89 -4.44 -10.14
C THR A 185 0.93 -4.48 -8.95
N TYR A 186 0.27 -3.36 -8.65
CA TYR A 186 -0.55 -3.17 -7.46
C TYR A 186 -2.04 -2.94 -7.74
N GLY A 187 -2.44 -2.78 -9.01
CA GLY A 187 -3.82 -2.42 -9.37
C GLY A 187 -4.87 -3.40 -8.86
N ILE A 188 -4.56 -4.70 -8.85
CA ILE A 188 -5.45 -5.73 -8.26
C ILE A 188 -5.55 -5.54 -6.74
N GLN A 189 -4.43 -5.32 -6.06
CA GLN A 189 -4.42 -5.11 -4.60
C GLN A 189 -5.17 -3.83 -4.21
N ILE A 190 -5.05 -2.75 -4.99
CA ILE A 190 -5.81 -1.51 -4.81
C ILE A 190 -7.31 -1.80 -4.92
N LEU A 191 -7.73 -2.52 -5.97
CA LEU A 191 -9.13 -2.88 -6.18
C LEU A 191 -9.69 -3.73 -5.02
N ILE A 192 -8.93 -4.73 -4.57
CA ILE A 192 -9.33 -5.57 -3.43
C ILE A 192 -9.50 -4.71 -2.17
N LEU A 193 -8.55 -3.81 -1.90
CA LEU A 193 -8.63 -2.92 -0.74
C LEU A 193 -9.88 -2.03 -0.79
N GLU A 194 -10.19 -1.45 -1.96
CA GLU A 194 -11.38 -0.63 -2.16
C GLU A 194 -12.67 -1.41 -1.83
N LYS A 195 -12.78 -2.66 -2.28
CA LYS A 195 -13.93 -3.52 -1.96
C LYS A 195 -14.00 -3.88 -0.48
N ILE A 196 -12.86 -4.13 0.16
CA ILE A 196 -12.79 -4.39 1.60
C ILE A 196 -13.23 -3.15 2.39
N ILE A 197 -12.83 -1.95 1.98
CA ILE A 197 -13.27 -0.71 2.61
C ILE A 197 -14.78 -0.54 2.46
N ALA A 198 -15.32 -0.72 1.24
CA ALA A 198 -16.77 -0.61 1.01
C ALA A 198 -17.57 -1.59 1.89
N LEU A 199 -17.14 -2.85 1.99
CA LEU A 199 -17.76 -3.83 2.87
C LEU A 199 -17.69 -3.41 4.34
N ASN A 200 -16.53 -2.93 4.81
CA ASN A 200 -16.36 -2.46 6.18
C ASN A 200 -17.22 -1.23 6.48
N VAL A 201 -17.40 -0.31 5.53
CA VAL A 201 -18.28 0.86 5.71
C VAL A 201 -19.75 0.42 5.86
N VAL A 202 -20.19 -0.54 5.05
CA VAL A 202 -21.54 -1.12 5.17
C VAL A 202 -21.72 -1.83 6.51
N GLU A 203 -20.75 -2.65 6.91
CA GLU A 203 -20.76 -3.34 8.21
C GLU A 203 -20.78 -2.35 9.37
N THR A 204 -19.94 -1.31 9.33
CA THR A 204 -19.88 -0.26 10.36
C THR A 204 -21.21 0.48 10.45
N THR A 205 -21.82 0.81 9.31
CA THR A 205 -23.13 1.48 9.26
C THR A 205 -24.23 0.61 9.89
N TYR A 206 -24.22 -0.69 9.60
CA TYR A 206 -25.12 -1.65 10.22
C TYR A 206 -24.91 -1.76 11.73
N LEU A 207 -23.66 -1.80 12.20
CA LEU A 207 -23.32 -1.84 13.62
C LEU A 207 -23.75 -0.56 14.34
N CYS A 208 -23.59 0.61 13.72
CA CYS A 208 -24.11 1.89 14.23
C CYS A 208 -25.63 1.87 14.36
N LEU A 209 -26.34 1.31 13.38
CA LEU A 209 -27.79 1.15 13.44
C LEU A 209 -28.19 0.24 14.60
N LEU A 210 -27.55 -0.92 14.76
CA LEU A 210 -27.81 -1.86 15.85
C LEU A 210 -27.56 -1.24 17.24
N LEU A 211 -26.53 -0.40 17.36
CA LEU A 211 -26.27 0.37 18.58
C LEU A 211 -27.36 1.42 18.82
N ALA A 212 -27.83 2.10 17.78
CA ALA A 212 -28.90 3.11 17.90
C ALA A 212 -30.24 2.52 18.37
N ILE A 213 -30.50 1.23 18.11
CA ILE A 213 -31.68 0.49 18.58
C ILE A 213 -31.37 -0.49 19.71
N GLN A 214 -30.26 -0.29 20.45
CA GLN A 214 -29.74 -1.20 21.46
C GLN A 214 -30.79 -1.63 22.50
N ASP A 215 -31.65 -0.70 22.94
CA ASP A 215 -32.71 -0.96 23.92
C ASP A 215 -33.72 -2.03 23.45
N ARG A 216 -33.84 -2.22 22.13
CA ARG A 216 -34.74 -3.22 21.52
C ARG A 216 -34.03 -4.51 21.13
N THR A 217 -32.73 -4.47 20.85
CA THR A 217 -31.96 -5.60 20.29
C THR A 217 -31.07 -6.31 21.31
N LYS A 218 -30.89 -5.76 22.52
CA LYS A 218 -29.91 -6.23 23.51
C LYS A 218 -28.49 -6.31 22.91
N PHE A 219 -28.18 -5.43 21.96
CA PHE A 219 -26.89 -5.43 21.30
C PHE A 219 -25.77 -5.02 22.26
N ASN A 220 -24.64 -5.75 22.22
CA ASN A 220 -23.54 -5.52 23.15
C ASN A 220 -22.63 -4.39 22.65
N ALA A 221 -22.55 -3.30 23.41
CA ALA A 221 -21.69 -2.16 23.12
C ALA A 221 -20.20 -2.53 23.00
N VAL A 222 -19.73 -3.58 23.69
CA VAL A 222 -18.34 -4.06 23.55
C VAL A 222 -18.08 -4.66 22.17
N ILE A 223 -19.07 -5.38 21.61
CA ILE A 223 -18.99 -5.92 20.25
C ILE A 223 -18.97 -4.79 19.23
N PHE A 224 -19.78 -3.75 19.45
CA PHE A 224 -19.75 -2.53 18.66
C PHE A 224 -18.35 -1.89 18.65
N VAL A 225 -17.82 -1.56 19.84
CA VAL A 225 -16.52 -0.86 19.97
C VAL A 225 -15.40 -1.66 19.33
N ASN A 226 -15.37 -2.98 19.55
CA ASN A 226 -14.36 -3.85 18.94
C ASN A 226 -14.45 -3.74 17.41
N ASN A 227 -15.60 -4.06 16.80
CA ASN A 227 -15.75 -4.07 15.36
C ASN A 227 -15.58 -2.68 14.72
N PHE A 228 -16.01 -1.61 15.40
CA PHE A 228 -15.83 -0.24 14.95
C PHE A 228 -14.34 0.14 14.84
N ILE A 229 -13.54 -0.20 15.86
CA ILE A 229 -12.08 -0.01 15.83
C ILE A 229 -11.47 -0.82 14.66
N TRP A 230 -11.92 -2.06 14.45
CA TRP A 230 -11.44 -2.89 13.33
C TRP A 230 -11.72 -2.27 11.96
N SER A 231 -12.89 -1.65 11.77
CA SER A 231 -13.27 -1.02 10.50
C SER A 231 -12.52 0.29 10.24
N ILE A 232 -12.19 1.08 11.28
CA ILE A 232 -11.42 2.32 11.14
C ILE A 232 -10.05 2.07 10.50
N ASP A 233 -9.37 0.98 10.85
CA ASP A 233 -8.03 0.70 10.34
C ASP A 233 -7.98 0.55 8.82
N PHE A 234 -9.02 -0.05 8.21
CA PHE A 234 -9.12 -0.15 6.75
C PHE A 234 -9.43 1.19 6.10
N ILE A 235 -10.22 2.04 6.76
CA ILE A 235 -10.51 3.40 6.29
C ILE A 235 -9.23 4.24 6.29
N ILE A 236 -8.42 4.15 7.36
CA ILE A 236 -7.11 4.82 7.44
C ILE A 236 -6.18 4.34 6.31
N CYS A 237 -6.14 3.03 6.07
CA CYS A 237 -5.36 2.45 4.98
C CYS A 237 -5.77 2.99 3.60
N GLY A 238 -7.08 3.08 3.35
CA GLY A 238 -7.63 3.67 2.13
C GLY A 238 -7.25 5.15 1.97
N ALA A 239 -7.46 5.93 3.03
CA ALA A 239 -7.13 7.36 3.04
C ALA A 239 -5.64 7.62 2.77
N LEU A 240 -4.74 6.83 3.34
CA LEU A 240 -3.29 6.93 3.10
C LEU A 240 -2.93 6.74 1.62
N ILE A 241 -3.52 5.73 0.96
CA ILE A 241 -3.29 5.48 -0.46
C ILE A 241 -3.89 6.60 -1.31
N CYS A 242 -5.17 6.95 -1.09
CA CYS A 242 -5.83 8.03 -1.85
C CYS A 242 -5.06 9.35 -1.74
N PHE A 243 -4.60 9.70 -0.55
CA PHE A 243 -3.84 10.94 -0.35
C PHE A 243 -2.46 10.89 -1.01
N SER A 244 -1.70 9.81 -0.83
CA SER A 244 -0.33 9.71 -1.37
C SER A 244 -0.30 9.53 -2.89
N CYS A 245 -1.12 8.63 -3.44
CA CYS A 245 -1.25 8.40 -4.87
C CYS A 245 -1.91 9.61 -5.56
N GLY A 246 -2.98 10.17 -4.99
CA GLY A 246 -3.63 11.36 -5.51
C GLY A 246 -2.70 12.58 -5.52
N LYS A 247 -1.90 12.78 -4.46
CA LYS A 247 -0.85 13.81 -4.44
C LYS A 247 0.18 13.58 -5.54
N ALA A 248 0.68 12.36 -5.73
CA ALA A 248 1.66 12.04 -6.76
C ALA A 248 1.12 12.36 -8.17
N SER A 249 -0.09 11.90 -8.49
CA SER A 249 -0.78 12.20 -9.76
C SER A 249 -0.92 13.71 -9.98
N ARG A 250 -1.40 14.43 -8.96
CA ARG A 250 -1.61 15.88 -9.03
C ARG A 250 -0.30 16.65 -9.25
N VAL A 251 0.78 16.27 -8.59
CA VAL A 251 2.10 16.92 -8.78
C VAL A 251 2.67 16.62 -10.17
N GLY A 252 2.47 15.42 -10.70
CA GLY A 252 2.83 15.11 -12.09
C GLY A 252 2.05 15.97 -13.09
N GLN A 253 0.73 16.06 -12.92
CA GLN A 253 -0.14 16.87 -13.77
C GLN A 253 0.09 18.39 -13.60
N HIS A 254 0.58 18.85 -12.45
CA HIS A 254 0.93 20.26 -12.22
C HIS A 254 1.98 20.76 -13.22
N MET A 255 2.77 19.88 -13.85
CA MET A 255 3.69 20.25 -14.91
C MET A 255 2.96 20.95 -16.08
N LEU A 256 1.72 20.55 -16.40
CA LEU A 256 0.90 21.20 -17.42
C LEU A 256 0.66 22.68 -17.09
N VAL A 257 0.21 22.96 -15.85
CA VAL A 257 -0.07 24.30 -15.35
C VAL A 257 1.22 25.12 -15.29
N LEU A 258 2.33 24.51 -14.86
CA LEU A 258 3.64 25.14 -14.85
C LEU A 258 4.07 25.56 -16.27
N CYS A 259 3.90 24.69 -17.26
CA CYS A 259 4.22 24.99 -18.66
C CYS A 259 3.37 26.16 -19.20
N GLN A 260 2.07 26.19 -18.91
CA GLN A 260 1.18 27.28 -19.31
C GLN A 260 1.58 28.62 -18.68
N ASN A 261 1.87 28.63 -17.37
CA ASN A 261 2.32 29.83 -16.67
C ASN A 261 3.66 30.35 -17.21
N LEU A 262 4.61 29.45 -17.43
CA LEU A 262 5.91 29.81 -18.01
C LEU A 262 5.79 30.29 -19.45
N TYR A 263 4.86 29.72 -20.23
CA TYR A 263 4.60 30.13 -21.61
C TYR A 263 4.14 31.59 -21.66
N ASN A 264 3.14 31.94 -20.86
CA ASN A 264 2.63 33.32 -20.78
C ASN A 264 3.72 34.34 -20.41
N THR A 265 4.69 33.96 -19.56
CA THR A 265 5.82 34.82 -19.21
C THR A 265 6.93 34.89 -20.26
N ASN A 266 7.05 33.89 -21.14
CA ASN A 266 8.17 33.75 -22.09
C ASN A 266 7.72 33.74 -23.57
N GLN A 267 6.50 34.20 -23.89
CA GLN A 267 5.92 34.18 -25.23
C GLN A 267 6.81 34.78 -26.33
N LYS A 268 7.66 35.75 -25.99
CA LYS A 268 8.55 36.41 -26.95
C LYS A 268 9.74 35.56 -27.38
N ASN A 269 10.06 34.49 -26.67
CA ASN A 269 11.18 33.60 -26.98
C ASN A 269 10.65 32.32 -27.65
N THR A 270 10.90 32.20 -28.95
CA THR A 270 10.36 31.12 -29.81
C THR A 270 10.80 29.74 -29.35
N VAL A 271 12.08 29.57 -28.99
CA VAL A 271 12.63 28.29 -28.53
C VAL A 271 12.01 27.86 -27.19
N LYS A 272 11.90 28.79 -26.23
CA LYS A 272 11.25 28.51 -24.93
C LYS A 272 9.77 28.18 -25.12
N ALA A 273 9.08 28.92 -25.98
CA ALA A 273 7.67 28.72 -26.27
C ALA A 273 7.42 27.33 -26.88
N GLU A 274 8.24 26.89 -27.84
CA GLU A 274 8.11 25.59 -28.47
C GLU A 274 8.32 24.43 -27.49
N ILE A 275 9.38 24.49 -26.67
CA ILE A 275 9.64 23.50 -25.62
C ILE A 275 8.46 23.38 -24.65
N LEU A 276 7.91 24.51 -24.20
CA LEU A 276 6.79 24.54 -23.26
C LEU A 276 5.51 23.93 -23.87
N ILE A 277 5.25 24.19 -25.15
CA ILE A 277 4.13 23.59 -25.89
C ILE A 277 4.34 22.08 -26.01
N GLN A 278 5.52 21.63 -26.45
CA GLN A 278 5.81 20.20 -26.61
C GLN A 278 5.65 19.45 -25.29
N PHE A 279 6.20 20.00 -24.20
CA PHE A 279 6.11 19.37 -22.90
C PHE A 279 4.68 19.36 -22.36
N SER A 280 3.91 20.43 -22.59
CA SER A 280 2.50 20.47 -22.20
C SER A 280 1.66 19.40 -22.93
N LYS A 281 1.92 19.17 -24.22
CA LYS A 281 1.26 18.11 -25.02
C LYS A 281 1.57 16.73 -24.47
N GLN A 282 2.85 16.46 -24.22
CA GLN A 282 3.30 15.19 -23.63
C GLN A 282 2.62 14.91 -22.28
N VAL A 283 2.57 15.90 -21.38
CA VAL A 283 1.91 15.73 -20.07
C VAL A 283 0.40 15.47 -20.24
N ALA A 284 -0.26 16.17 -21.17
CA ALA A 284 -1.68 16.02 -21.44
C ALA A 284 -2.05 14.68 -22.09
N GLU A 285 -1.16 14.12 -22.91
CA GLU A 285 -1.33 12.80 -23.54
C GLU A 285 -1.13 11.66 -22.56
N ILE A 286 -0.08 11.72 -21.74
CA ILE A 286 0.30 10.62 -20.84
C ILE A 286 -0.60 10.53 -19.60
N LYS A 287 -1.04 11.69 -19.07
CA LYS A 287 -1.87 11.80 -17.85
C LYS A 287 -1.36 10.90 -16.71
N PRO A 288 -0.30 11.30 -15.99
CA PRO A 288 0.22 10.51 -14.88
C PRO A 288 -0.85 10.33 -13.80
N GLU A 289 -1.36 9.11 -13.66
CA GLU A 289 -2.46 8.80 -12.75
C GLU A 289 -2.30 7.39 -12.17
N PHE A 290 -2.36 7.29 -10.85
CA PHE A 290 -2.48 6.01 -10.17
C PHE A 290 -3.91 5.47 -10.34
N SER A 291 -4.04 4.20 -10.71
CA SER A 291 -5.35 3.61 -10.98
C SER A 291 -5.43 2.13 -10.57
N SER A 292 -6.65 1.69 -10.23
CA SER A 292 -6.96 0.29 -10.01
C SER A 292 -7.22 -0.40 -11.35
N LEU A 293 -6.18 -0.98 -11.97
CA LEU A 293 -6.30 -1.66 -13.27
C LEU A 293 -6.94 -0.77 -14.36
N GLU A 294 -6.68 0.55 -14.34
CA GLU A 294 -7.26 1.52 -15.28
C GLU A 294 -8.78 1.72 -15.17
N PHE A 295 -9.48 1.03 -14.25
CA PHE A 295 -10.92 1.19 -14.05
C PHE A 295 -11.27 2.46 -13.27
N PHE A 296 -10.56 2.71 -12.16
CA PHE A 296 -10.82 3.85 -11.29
C PHE A 296 -9.51 4.59 -10.96
N PRO A 297 -9.49 5.92 -11.09
CA PRO A 297 -8.38 6.73 -10.61
C PRO A 297 -8.35 6.72 -9.09
N VAL A 298 -7.15 6.65 -8.51
CA VAL A 298 -6.92 6.71 -7.08
C VAL A 298 -6.69 8.17 -6.68
N ASN A 299 -7.76 8.82 -6.23
CA ASN A 299 -7.79 10.23 -5.86
C ASN A 299 -8.48 10.45 -4.50
N TYR A 300 -8.29 11.64 -3.92
CA TYR A 300 -8.91 12.11 -2.68
C TYR A 300 -10.02 13.13 -2.97
#